data_AF-A0A7X8PTC3-F1
#
_entry.id   AF-A0A7X8PTC3-F1
#
_cell.length_a   1.000
_cell.length_b   1.000
_cell.length_c   1.000
_cell.angle_alpha   90.00
_cell.angle_beta   90.00
_cell.angle_gamma   90.00
#
_symmetry.space_group_name_H-M   'P 1'
#
loop_
_entity.id
_entity.type
_entity.pdbx_description
1 polymer ?
#
loop_
_entity_poly.entity_id
_entity_poly.type
_entity_poly.pdbx_seq_one_letter_code
_entity_poly.pdbx_strand_id
1 'polypeptide(L)'
;MIALIGLIIGLIIGLLWNFDIPAAYSSYVAVGILAAIDSVIGALTANLQNKFNFRLFITGFIGNSAIAVALTALGDQLDLNLSLAAIFAFGNRIFINFSIIRRLMLERYDKRRGRAKSSVNDEPDG
;
A
#
# COMPACT_ATOMS: atom_id res chain seq x y z
N MET A 1 -0.03 14.80 5.04
CA MET A 1 0.38 15.61 3.87
C MET A 1 1.85 15.42 3.51
N ILE A 2 2.80 15.56 4.44
CA ILE A 2 4.26 15.46 4.14
C ILE A 2 4.65 14.12 3.46
N ALA A 3 4.15 12.98 3.97
CA ALA A 3 4.45 11.66 3.39
C ALA A 3 3.92 11.48 1.95
N LEU A 4 2.74 12.02 1.66
CA LEU A 4 2.13 11.96 0.32
C LEU A 4 2.91 12.82 -0.68
N ILE A 5 3.36 14.00 -0.24
CA ILE A 5 4.19 14.90 -1.04
C ILE A 5 5.54 14.23 -1.35
N GLY A 6 6.18 13.62 -0.36
CA GLY A 6 7.43 12.87 -0.57
C GLY A 6 7.27 11.70 -1.55
N LEU A 7 6.16 10.96 -1.47
CA LEU A 7 5.84 9.89 -2.44
C LEU A 7 5.68 10.42 -3.86
N ILE A 8 4.91 11.50 -4.03
CA ILE A 8 4.66 12.11 -5.35
C ILE A 8 5.97 12.64 -5.94
N ILE A 9 6.79 13.32 -5.14
CA ILE A 9 8.11 13.81 -5.58
C ILE A 9 9.01 12.63 -5.97
N GLY A 10 9.09 11.58 -5.15
CA GLY A 10 9.88 10.39 -5.46
C GLY A 10 9.43 9.68 -6.74
N LEU A 11 8.11 9.58 -6.96
CA LEU A 11 7.53 9.01 -8.17
C LEU A 11 7.88 9.85 -9.41
N ILE A 12 7.73 11.18 -9.34
CA ILE A 12 8.06 12.09 -10.45
C ILE A 12 9.55 12.00 -10.78
N ILE A 13 10.42 12.03 -9.76
CA ILE A 13 11.86 11.88 -9.96
C ILE A 13 12.14 10.54 -10.63
N GLY A 14 11.61 9.43 -10.12
CA GLY A 14 11.82 8.10 -10.70
C GLY A 14 11.32 7.95 -12.14
N LEU A 15 10.18 8.55 -12.49
CA LEU A 15 9.63 8.52 -13.86
C LEU A 15 10.42 9.36 -14.86
N LEU A 16 11.00 10.47 -14.41
CA LEU A 16 11.86 11.33 -15.24
C LEU A 16 13.30 10.83 -15.30
N TRP A 17 13.67 9.90 -14.41
CA TRP A 17 15.00 9.33 -14.33
C TRP A 17 15.17 8.24 -15.38
N ASN A 18 15.73 8.61 -16.53
CA ASN A 18 15.95 7.71 -17.67
C ASN A 18 17.19 6.81 -17.47
N PHE A 19 17.18 5.99 -16.42
CA PHE A 19 18.24 5.05 -16.10
C PHE A 19 17.76 3.62 -16.31
N ASP A 20 18.37 2.93 -17.28
CA ASP A 20 18.07 1.53 -17.53
C ASP A 20 18.56 0.68 -16.36
N ILE A 21 17.63 -0.01 -15.71
CA ILE A 21 17.97 -0.96 -14.64
C ILE A 21 18.63 -2.18 -15.30
N PRO A 22 19.90 -2.50 -14.98
CA PRO A 22 20.55 -3.69 -15.52
C PRO A 22 19.74 -4.95 -15.19
N ALA A 23 19.70 -5.91 -16.11
CA ALA A 23 18.88 -7.12 -15.97
C ALA A 23 19.15 -7.88 -14.64
N ALA A 24 20.40 -7.86 -14.16
CA ALA A 24 20.82 -8.48 -12.90
C ALA A 24 20.12 -7.90 -11.65
N TYR A 25 19.68 -6.63 -11.68
CA TYR A 25 19.02 -5.96 -10.55
C TYR A 25 17.51 -5.87 -10.70
N SER A 26 16.96 -6.26 -11.86
CA SER A 26 15.54 -6.09 -12.20
C SER A 26 14.63 -6.74 -11.14
N SER A 27 14.90 -7.99 -10.76
CA SER A 27 14.10 -8.72 -9.76
C SER A 27 14.13 -8.06 -8.38
N TYR A 28 15.29 -7.58 -7.95
CA TYR A 28 15.49 -6.90 -6.66
C TYR A 28 14.68 -5.61 -6.59
N VAL A 29 14.76 -4.80 -7.65
CA VAL A 29 14.04 -3.54 -7.74
C VAL A 29 12.53 -3.79 -7.82
N ALA A 30 12.09 -4.76 -8.62
CA ALA A 30 10.67 -5.11 -8.74
C ALA A 30 10.06 -5.53 -7.39
N VAL A 31 10.74 -6.43 -6.66
CA VAL A 31 10.30 -6.88 -5.34
C VAL A 31 10.35 -5.76 -4.30
N GLY A 32 11.37 -4.89 -4.34
CA GLY A 32 11.46 -3.71 -3.50
C GLY A 32 10.32 -2.71 -3.73
N ILE A 33 9.99 -2.43 -4.99
CA ILE A 33 8.84 -1.58 -5.36
C ILE A 33 7.53 -2.20 -4.87
N LEU A 34 7.36 -3.52 -5.02
CA LEU A 34 6.17 -4.22 -4.55
C LEU A 34 5.99 -4.08 -3.02
N ALA A 35 7.07 -4.24 -2.25
CA ALA A 35 7.05 -4.08 -0.80
C ALA A 35 6.78 -2.62 -0.36
N ALA A 36 7.29 -1.65 -1.12
CA ALA A 36 6.98 -0.24 -0.93
C ALA A 36 5.50 0.06 -1.18
N ILE A 37 4.93 -0.49 -2.26
CA ILE A 37 3.50 -0.38 -2.58
C ILE A 37 2.63 -1.00 -1.47
N ASP A 38 2.97 -2.21 -0.99
CA ASP A 38 2.25 -2.85 0.13
C ASP A 38 2.22 -1.94 1.36
N SER A 39 3.35 -1.32 1.69
CA SER A 39 3.45 -0.42 2.85
C SER A 39 2.61 0.85 2.69
N VAL A 40 2.53 1.41 1.48
CA VAL A 40 1.66 2.57 1.17
C VAL A 40 0.19 2.19 1.27
N ILE A 41 -0.20 1.05 0.71
CA ILE A 41 -1.58 0.55 0.80
C ILE A 41 -1.96 0.25 2.25
N GLY A 42 -1.06 -0.37 3.03
CA GLY A 42 -1.26 -0.61 4.46
C GLY A 42 -1.43 0.69 5.26
N ALA A 43 -0.64 1.72 4.95
CA ALA A 43 -0.79 3.05 5.54
C ALA A 43 -2.14 3.69 5.19
N LEU A 44 -2.61 3.56 3.95
CA LEU A 44 -3.92 4.04 3.52
C LEU A 44 -5.04 3.34 4.30
N THR A 45 -4.99 2.01 4.42
CA THR A 45 -5.94 1.24 5.22
C THR A 45 -5.96 1.71 6.68
N ALA A 46 -4.79 1.85 7.31
CA ALA A 46 -4.67 2.32 8.68
C ALA A 46 -5.25 3.74 8.85
N ASN A 47 -5.04 4.62 7.88
CA ASN A 47 -5.62 5.96 7.88
C ASN A 47 -7.15 5.94 7.78
N LEU A 48 -7.73 5.11 6.91
CA LEU A 48 -9.19 4.93 6.82
C LEU A 48 -9.79 4.32 8.10
N GLN A 49 -9.00 3.58 8.86
CA GLN A 49 -9.39 3.04 10.15
C GLN A 49 -9.12 3.99 11.33
N ASN A 50 -8.59 5.19 11.11
CA ASN A 50 -8.13 6.13 12.13
C ASN A 50 -7.08 5.53 13.09
N LYS A 51 -6.24 4.62 12.59
CA LYS A 51 -5.16 3.93 13.32
C LYS A 51 -3.78 4.20 12.74
N PHE A 52 -3.64 5.23 11.89
CA PHE A 52 -2.38 5.54 11.25
C PHE A 52 -1.31 5.99 12.26
N ASN A 53 -0.14 5.37 12.19
CA ASN A 53 1.04 5.76 12.95
C ASN A 53 2.22 5.95 12.00
N PHE A 54 2.78 7.16 11.96
CA PHE A 54 3.86 7.51 11.05
C PHE A 54 5.14 6.69 11.31
N ARG A 55 5.50 6.45 12.57
CA ARG A 55 6.69 5.65 12.90
C ARG A 55 6.54 4.23 12.39
N LEU A 56 5.38 3.62 12.61
CA LEU A 56 5.09 2.26 12.14
C LEU A 56 5.12 2.17 10.61
N PHE A 57 4.60 3.19 9.92
CA PHE A 57 4.69 3.28 8.46
C PHE A 57 6.15 3.33 7.98
N ILE A 58 6.98 4.23 8.52
CA ILE A 58 8.37 4.38 8.07
C ILE A 58 9.19 3.11 8.37
N THR A 59 9.04 2.54 9.57
CA THR A 59 9.74 1.29 9.92
C THR A 59 9.28 0.13 9.05
N GLY A 60 7.97 0.06 8.75
CA GLY A 60 7.42 -0.94 7.85
C GLY A 60 7.89 -0.75 6.41
N PHE A 61 7.85 0.47 5.89
CA PHE A 61 8.26 0.80 4.53
C PHE A 61 9.72 0.42 4.27
N ILE A 62 10.63 0.87 5.13
CA ILE A 62 12.07 0.60 4.98
C ILE A 62 12.36 -0.87 5.32
N GLY A 63 11.84 -1.35 6.46
CA GLY A 63 12.12 -2.71 6.96
C GLY A 63 11.57 -3.80 6.05
N ASN A 64 10.31 -3.70 5.61
CA ASN A 64 9.71 -4.69 4.71
C ASN A 64 10.41 -4.69 3.35
N SER A 65 10.73 -3.51 2.79
CA SER A 65 11.44 -3.43 1.52
C SER A 65 12.85 -4.00 1.61
N ALA A 66 13.58 -3.71 2.70
CA ALA A 66 14.88 -4.29 2.95
C ALA A 66 14.82 -5.82 3.08
N ILE A 67 13.84 -6.35 3.82
CA ILE A 67 13.62 -7.80 3.94
C ILE A 67 13.26 -8.42 2.59
N ALA A 68 12.43 -7.76 1.78
CA ALA A 68 12.01 -8.25 0.46
C ALA A 68 13.20 -8.38 -0.50
N VAL A 69 14.03 -7.33 -0.56
CA VAL A 69 15.25 -7.31 -1.37
C VAL A 69 16.27 -8.32 -0.84
N ALA A 70 16.45 -8.40 0.48
CA ALA A 70 17.35 -9.38 1.10
C ALA A 70 16.90 -10.82 0.83
N LEU A 71 15.60 -11.11 0.90
CA LEU A 71 15.06 -12.43 0.60
C LEU A 71 15.25 -12.80 -0.88
N THR A 72 15.08 -11.84 -1.77
CA THR A 72 15.37 -12.01 -3.21
C THR A 72 16.85 -12.28 -3.43
N ALA A 73 17.74 -11.52 -2.79
CA ALA A 73 19.18 -11.71 -2.85
C ALA A 73 19.63 -13.08 -2.33
N LEU A 74 19.04 -13.53 -1.23
CA LEU A 74 19.28 -14.86 -0.68
C LEU A 74 18.79 -15.94 -1.63
N GLY A 75 17.66 -15.72 -2.31
CA GLY A 75 17.15 -16.64 -3.33
C GLY A 75 18.14 -16.82 -4.46
N ASP A 76 18.62 -15.72 -5.03
CA ASP A 76 19.59 -15.74 -6.13
C ASP A 76 20.90 -16.44 -5.74
N GLN A 77 21.39 -16.24 -4.50
CA GLN A 77 22.61 -16.92 -4.02
C GLN A 77 22.43 -18.42 -3.79
N LEU A 78 21.23 -18.85 -3.44
CA LEU A 78 20.89 -20.25 -3.16
C LEU A 78 20.36 -20.98 -4.41
N ASP A 79 20.27 -20.30 -5.55
CA ASP A 79 19.61 -20.77 -6.78
C ASP A 79 18.15 -21.20 -6.52
N LEU A 80 17.46 -20.44 -5.65
CA LEU A 80 16.07 -20.65 -5.25
C LEU A 80 15.20 -19.45 -5.62
N ASN A 81 13.94 -19.72 -5.99
CA ASN A 81 12.99 -18.65 -6.34
C ASN A 81 12.33 -18.02 -5.10
N LEU A 82 13.14 -17.50 -4.16
CA LEU A 82 12.63 -16.87 -2.93
C LEU A 82 11.97 -15.50 -3.19
N SER A 83 12.23 -14.87 -4.34
CA SER A 83 11.50 -13.68 -4.78
C SER A 83 10.00 -13.95 -4.90
N LEU A 84 9.61 -15.15 -5.35
CA LEU A 84 8.21 -15.55 -5.43
C LEU A 84 7.53 -15.62 -4.05
N ALA A 85 8.25 -16.07 -3.01
CA ALA A 85 7.74 -16.06 -1.64
C ALA A 85 7.47 -14.64 -1.13
N ALA A 86 8.38 -13.70 -1.41
CA ALA A 86 8.17 -12.29 -1.12
C ALA A 86 6.94 -11.74 -1.87
N ILE A 87 6.86 -12.01 -3.18
CA ILE A 87 5.74 -11.57 -4.03
C ILE A 87 4.40 -12.09 -3.51
N PHE A 88 4.31 -13.36 -3.13
CA PHE A 88 3.08 -13.93 -2.56
C PHE A 88 2.73 -13.29 -1.21
N ALA A 89 3.71 -13.10 -0.31
CA ALA A 89 3.47 -12.51 0.99
C ALA A 89 2.96 -11.07 0.88
N PHE A 90 3.62 -10.22 0.08
CA PHE A 90 3.19 -8.84 -0.15
C PHE A 90 1.90 -8.78 -0.96
N GLY A 91 1.76 -9.58 -2.03
CA GLY A 91 0.54 -9.65 -2.83
C GLY A 91 -0.68 -10.00 -1.99
N ASN A 92 -0.58 -11.01 -1.11
CA ASN A 92 -1.66 -11.36 -0.20
C ASN A 92 -2.04 -10.20 0.74
N ARG A 93 -1.06 -9.50 1.32
CA ARG A 93 -1.31 -8.32 2.16
C ARG A 93 -2.01 -7.19 1.40
N ILE A 94 -1.61 -6.95 0.14
CA ILE A 94 -2.25 -5.98 -0.74
C ILE A 94 -3.74 -6.32 -0.94
N PHE A 95 -4.07 -7.58 -1.26
CA PHE A 95 -5.46 -7.99 -1.44
C PHE A 95 -6.29 -7.90 -0.15
N ILE A 96 -5.70 -8.26 0.99
CA ILE A 96 -6.36 -8.11 2.30
C ILE A 96 -6.65 -6.62 2.57
N ASN A 97 -5.64 -5.77 2.44
CA ASN A 97 -5.81 -4.32 2.63
C ASN A 97 -6.87 -3.73 1.70
N PHE A 98 -6.85 -4.11 0.41
CA PHE A 98 -7.87 -3.68 -0.54
C PHE A 98 -9.29 -4.08 -0.12
N SER A 99 -9.46 -5.33 0.36
CA SER A 99 -10.74 -5.82 0.85
C SER A 99 -11.27 -5.00 2.03
N ILE A 100 -10.38 -4.58 2.93
CA ILE A 100 -10.70 -3.71 4.07
C ILE A 100 -11.10 -2.31 3.58
N ILE A 101 -10.31 -1.71 2.70
CA ILE A 101 -10.58 -0.38 2.12
C ILE A 101 -11.97 -0.38 1.48
N ARG A 102 -12.24 -1.36 0.60
CA ARG A 102 -13.54 -1.52 -0.08
C ARG A 102 -14.68 -1.58 0.94
N ARG A 103 -14.56 -2.41 1.97
CA ARG A 103 -15.58 -2.55 3.02
C ARG A 103 -15.84 -1.22 3.74
N LEU A 104 -14.78 -0.52 4.16
CA LEU A 104 -14.91 0.75 4.87
C LEU A 104 -15.56 1.84 4.00
N MET A 105 -15.28 1.84 2.70
CA MET A 105 -15.90 2.77 1.76
C MET A 105 -17.41 2.50 1.61
N LEU A 106 -17.80 1.23 1.46
CA LEU A 106 -19.21 0.85 1.38
C LEU A 106 -19.97 1.20 2.67
N GLU A 107 -19.44 0.85 3.84
CA GLU A 107 -20.08 1.16 5.13
C GLU A 107 -20.28 2.68 5.33
N ARG A 108 -19.33 3.50 4.87
CA ARG A 108 -19.44 4.96 4.92
C ARG A 108 -20.50 5.48 3.94
N TYR A 109 -20.60 4.88 2.76
CA TYR A 109 -21.61 5.23 1.76
C TYR A 109 -23.03 4.92 2.27
N ASP A 110 -23.24 3.72 2.81
CA ASP A 110 -24.54 3.29 3.33
C ASP A 110 -25.00 4.15 4.51
N LYS A 111 -24.09 4.48 5.45
CA LYS A 111 -24.39 5.39 6.56
C LYS A 111 -24.81 6.78 6.09
N ARG A 112 -24.19 7.32 5.03
CA ARG A 112 -24.57 8.63 4.45
C ARG A 112 -25.97 8.58 3.84
N ARG A 113 -26.29 7.51 3.12
CA ARG A 113 -27.62 7.32 2.51
C ARG A 113 -28.72 7.16 3.57
N GLY A 114 -28.45 6.42 4.65
CA GLY A 114 -29.38 6.28 5.77
C GLY A 114 -29.71 7.62 6.43
N ARG A 115 -28.71 8.46 6.69
CA ARG A 115 -28.91 9.80 7.27
C ARG A 115 -29.73 10.73 6.37
N ALA A 116 -29.47 10.72 5.06
CA ALA A 116 -30.22 11.54 4.10
C ALA A 116 -31.72 11.15 4.02
N LYS A 117 -32.06 9.88 4.29
CA LYS A 117 -33.45 9.41 4.29
C LYS A 117 -34.20 9.78 5.58
N SER A 118 -33.51 9.82 6.72
CA SER A 118 -34.10 10.26 7.99
C SER A 118 -34.43 11.75 7.99
N SER A 119 -33.55 12.61 7.44
CA SER A 119 -33.78 14.06 7.39
C SER A 119 -34.93 14.51 6.48
N VAL A 120 -35.33 13.69 5.51
CA VAL A 120 -36.48 13.97 4.61
C VAL A 120 -37.82 13.58 5.26
N ASN A 121 -37.81 12.64 6.22
CA ASN A 121 -39.03 12.22 6.92
C ASN A 121 -39.33 13.05 8.19
N ASP A 122 -38.42 13.97 8.57
CA ASP A 122 -38.59 14.88 9.71
C ASP A 122 -39.11 16.28 9.28
N GLU A 123 -39.40 16.49 7.99
CA GLU A 123 -40.14 17.68 7.55
C GLU A 123 -41.60 17.55 8.03
N PRO A 124 -42.14 18.52 8.79
CA PRO A 124 -43.52 18.44 9.24
C PRO A 124 -44.42 18.52 8.00
N ASP A 125 -45.27 17.50 7.81
CA ASP A 125 -46.40 17.57 6.88
C ASP A 125 -47.15 18.87 7.19
N GLY A 126 -47.06 19.82 6.25
CA GLY A 126 -47.61 21.17 6.39
C GLY A 126 -49.11 21.20 6.57
#